data_AF-A0A3S4HYV1-F1
#
_entry.id   AF-A0A3S4HYV1-F1
#
_cell.length_a   1.000
_cell.length_b   1.000
_cell.length_c   1.000
_cell.angle_alpha   90.00
_cell.angle_beta   90.00
_cell.angle_gamma   90.00
#
_symmetry.space_group_name_H-M   'P 1'
#
loop_
_entity.id
_entity.type
_entity.pdbx_description
1 polymer ?
#
loop_
_entity_poly.entity_id
_entity_poly.type
_entity_poly.pdbx_seq_one_letter_code
_entity_poly.pdbx_strand_id
1 'polypeptide(L)'
;MIFGTKGGRPRITQVIDREAVRQTVKEALNIAGKRGGHLIDKPDLKSAMDYWHNHLRDAGLTGEYSPHSLRYAWAQDALQHYQEQGLSHKEA
;
A
#
# COMPACT_ATOMS: atom_id res chain seq x y z
N MET A 1 10.63 -14.72 -2.64
CA MET A 1 9.43 -15.58 -2.53
C MET A 1 8.24 -14.69 -2.22
N ILE A 2 7.29 -14.53 -3.14
CA ILE A 2 6.08 -13.72 -2.91
C ILE A 2 5.08 -14.65 -2.22
N PHE A 3 4.89 -14.49 -0.91
CA PHE A 3 3.92 -15.28 -0.15
C PHE A 3 2.50 -14.75 -0.42
N GLY A 4 1.59 -15.64 -0.84
CA GLY A 4 0.18 -15.32 -1.04
C GLY A 4 -0.28 -15.38 -2.50
N THR A 5 -0.38 -16.59 -3.05
CA THR A 5 -1.15 -16.82 -4.28
C THR A 5 -2.08 -18.02 -4.07
N LYS A 6 -3.39 -17.78 -3.99
CA LYS A 6 -4.36 -18.87 -4.20
C LYS A 6 -4.23 -19.27 -5.68
N GLY A 7 -3.73 -20.48 -5.94
CA GLY A 7 -3.62 -21.04 -7.30
C GLY A 7 -2.28 -20.83 -8.04
N GLY A 8 -1.20 -20.46 -7.36
CA GLY A 8 0.17 -20.55 -7.94
C GLY A 8 0.53 -19.54 -9.04
N ARG A 9 -0.35 -18.60 -9.40
CA ARG A 9 -0.03 -17.54 -10.37
C ARG A 9 0.78 -16.44 -9.70
N PRO A 10 2.03 -16.16 -10.14
CA PRO A 10 2.81 -15.07 -9.59
C PRO A 10 2.10 -13.74 -9.85
N ARG A 11 1.81 -13.00 -8.79
CA ARG A 11 1.35 -11.62 -8.90
C ARG A 11 2.60 -10.75 -9.00
N ILE A 12 2.93 -10.35 -10.22
CA ILE A 12 4.00 -9.38 -10.47
C ILE A 12 3.35 -8.02 -10.50
N THR A 13 3.82 -7.11 -9.66
CA THR A 13 3.35 -5.72 -9.60
C THR A 13 4.56 -4.82 -9.77
N GLN A 14 4.48 -3.87 -10.70
CA GLN A 14 5.57 -2.93 -10.92
C GLN A 14 5.56 -1.84 -9.85
N VAL A 15 6.74 -1.55 -9.31
CA VAL A 15 6.95 -0.38 -8.47
C VAL A 15 7.12 0.82 -9.40
N ILE A 16 6.12 1.71 -9.41
CA ILE A 16 6.04 2.91 -10.27
C ILE A 16 7.18 3.86 -9.92
N ASP A 17 7.26 4.30 -8.66
CA ASP A 17 8.36 5.11 -8.14
C ASP A 17 9.23 4.27 -7.20
N ARG A 18 10.35 3.79 -7.74
CA ARG A 18 11.28 2.93 -7.00
C ARG A 18 11.99 3.66 -5.87
N GLU A 19 12.28 4.94 -6.04
CA GLU A 19 13.06 5.68 -5.05
C GLU A 19 12.17 6.11 -3.89
N ALA A 20 10.96 6.61 -4.18
CA ALA A 20 9.98 6.92 -3.14
C ALA A 20 9.61 5.67 -2.31
N VAL A 21 9.40 4.52 -2.96
CA VAL A 21 9.13 3.27 -2.24
C VAL A 21 10.34 2.82 -1.42
N ARG A 22 11.56 2.91 -1.96
CA ARG A 22 12.78 2.56 -1.22
C ARG A 22 12.93 3.42 0.04
N GLN A 23 12.73 4.72 -0.08
CA GLN A 23 12.83 5.65 1.06
C GLN A 23 11.75 5.35 2.11
N THR A 24 10.51 5.17 1.67
CA THR A 24 9.37 4.83 2.54
C THR A 24 9.62 3.52 3.31
N VAL A 25 10.10 2.48 2.62
CA VAL A 25 10.42 1.18 3.25
C VAL A 25 11.56 1.33 4.25
N LYS A 26 12.60 2.10 3.93
CA LYS A 26 13.73 2.35 4.84
C LYS A 26 13.28 3.03 6.14
N GLU A 27 12.40 4.03 6.03
CA GLU A 27 11.83 4.71 7.19
C GLU A 27 10.94 3.79 8.02
N ALA A 28 10.08 3.01 7.36
CA ALA A 28 9.23 2.02 8.01
C ALA A 28 10.05 0.99 8.80
N LEU A 29 11.15 0.48 8.23
CA LEU A 29 12.06 -0.45 8.91
C LEU A 29 12.74 0.18 10.13
N ASN A 30 13.15 1.45 10.04
CA ASN A 30 13.73 2.18 11.18
C ASN A 30 12.71 2.33 12.32
N ILE A 31 11.47 2.70 11.98
CA ILE A 31 10.36 2.80 12.95
C ILE A 31 10.07 1.43 13.59
N ALA A 32 9.94 0.38 12.78
CA ALA A 32 9.69 -0.97 13.27
C ALA A 32 10.81 -1.46 14.19
N GLY A 33 12.08 -1.19 13.86
CA GLY A 33 13.23 -1.52 14.69
C GLY A 33 13.17 -0.90 16.09
N LYS A 34 12.59 0.31 16.21
CA LYS A 34 12.38 1.01 17.50
C LYS A 34 11.16 0.52 18.28
N ARG A 35 10.26 -0.24 17.64
CA ARG A 35 8.94 -0.64 18.17
C ARG A 35 8.77 -2.17 18.22
N GLY A 36 9.87 -2.90 18.41
CA GLY A 36 9.84 -4.36 18.52
C GLY A 36 9.27 -5.06 17.27
N GLY A 37 9.47 -4.48 16.09
CA GLY A 37 9.00 -5.01 14.81
C GLY A 37 7.66 -4.42 14.32
N HIS A 38 7.02 -3.52 15.06
CA HIS A 38 5.71 -2.99 14.72
C HIS A 38 5.77 -1.57 14.13
N LEU A 39 4.99 -1.31 13.09
CA LEU A 39 4.87 0.06 12.55
C LEU A 39 3.97 0.94 13.41
N ILE A 40 2.94 0.36 14.02
CA ILE A 40 2.00 1.06 14.89
C ILE A 40 2.25 0.62 16.31
N ASP A 41 2.54 1.58 17.19
CA ASP A 41 2.86 1.34 18.59
C ASP A 41 1.57 1.16 19.41
N LYS A 42 1.04 -0.07 19.39
CA LYS A 42 -0.16 -0.48 20.12
C LYS A 42 0.05 -1.85 20.77
N PRO A 43 -0.59 -2.11 21.92
CA PRO A 43 -0.34 -3.31 22.72
C PRO A 43 -0.79 -4.61 22.03
N ASP A 44 -1.74 -4.53 21.10
CA ASP A 44 -2.30 -5.68 20.40
C ASP A 44 -2.72 -5.32 18.97
N LEU A 45 -2.92 -6.35 18.15
CA LEU A 45 -3.28 -6.21 16.74
C LEU A 45 -4.60 -5.47 16.54
N LYS A 46 -5.61 -5.71 17.39
CA LYS A 46 -6.93 -5.08 17.25
C LYS A 46 -6.80 -3.57 17.49
N SER A 47 -6.10 -3.17 18.56
CA SER A 47 -5.81 -1.77 18.86
C SER A 47 -5.00 -1.07 17.76
N ALA A 48 -4.06 -1.78 17.13
CA ALA A 48 -3.30 -1.26 15.99
C ALA A 48 -4.19 -1.04 14.74
N MET A 49 -5.07 -2.01 14.44
CA MET A 49 -6.01 -1.92 13.32
C MET A 49 -7.06 -0.83 13.54
N ASP A 50 -7.59 -0.70 14.75
CA ASP A 50 -8.54 0.36 15.10
C ASP A 50 -7.89 1.74 14.99
N TYR A 51 -6.65 1.90 15.48
CA TYR A 51 -5.87 3.12 15.29
C TYR A 51 -5.71 3.46 13.81
N TRP A 52 -5.33 2.49 12.98
CA TRP A 52 -5.18 2.67 11.55
C TRP A 52 -6.48 3.12 10.87
N HIS A 53 -7.59 2.43 11.13
CA HIS A 53 -8.89 2.78 10.56
C HIS A 53 -9.38 4.16 10.99
N ASN A 54 -9.15 4.53 12.25
CA ASN A 54 -9.50 5.86 12.76
C ASN A 54 -8.67 6.93 12.05
N HIS A 55 -7.36 6.72 11.93
CA HIS A 55 -6.47 7.66 11.25
C HIS A 55 -6.85 7.84 9.76
N LEU A 56 -7.21 6.76 9.07
CA LEU A 56 -7.72 6.84 7.69
C LEU A 56 -9.03 7.63 7.62
N ARG A 57 -9.95 7.40 8.56
CA ARG A 57 -11.21 8.14 8.64
C ARG A 57 -10.97 9.63 8.89
N ASP A 58 -10.06 9.98 9.78
CA ASP A 58 -9.68 11.37 10.06
C ASP A 58 -9.04 12.03 8.83
N ALA A 59 -8.33 11.26 8.00
CA ALA A 59 -7.82 11.67 6.70
C ALA A 59 -8.89 11.73 5.59
N GLY A 60 -10.17 11.51 5.93
CA GLY A 60 -11.29 11.57 4.97
C GLY A 60 -11.53 10.28 4.17
N LEU A 61 -10.76 9.22 4.41
CA LEU A 61 -10.91 7.92 3.75
C LEU A 61 -12.07 7.12 4.38
N THR A 62 -13.30 7.63 4.18
CA THR A 62 -14.55 7.09 4.73
C THR A 62 -15.57 6.81 3.63
N GLY A 63 -16.56 5.95 3.91
CA GLY A 63 -17.65 5.66 2.97
C GLY A 63 -17.15 5.04 1.66
N GLU A 64 -17.51 5.63 0.52
CA GLU A 64 -17.00 5.26 -0.81
C GLU A 64 -15.46 5.39 -0.89
N TYR A 65 -14.88 6.25 -0.06
CA TYR A 65 -13.44 6.49 0.04
C TYR A 65 -12.73 5.66 1.12
N SER A 66 -13.35 4.57 1.61
CA SER A 66 -12.78 3.66 2.63
C SER A 66 -11.36 3.14 2.27
N PRO A 67 -10.67 2.35 3.10
CA PRO A 67 -9.29 1.89 2.83
C PRO A 67 -9.07 1.21 1.45
N HIS A 68 -10.13 0.78 0.76
CA HIS A 68 -10.06 0.36 -0.65
C HIS A 68 -9.64 1.46 -1.61
N SER A 69 -9.86 2.72 -1.28
CA SER A 69 -9.55 3.87 -2.13
C SER A 69 -8.08 4.13 -2.27
N LEU A 70 -7.25 3.70 -1.31
CA LEU A 70 -5.79 3.64 -1.51
C LEU A 70 -5.40 2.62 -2.59
N ARG A 71 -6.15 1.50 -2.73
CA ARG A 71 -5.92 0.55 -3.83
C ARG A 71 -6.38 1.13 -5.17
N TYR A 72 -7.50 1.85 -5.19
CA TYR A 72 -7.97 2.51 -6.40
C TYR A 72 -7.04 3.64 -6.83
N ALA A 73 -6.54 4.46 -5.89
CA ALA A 73 -5.53 5.47 -6.16
C ALA A 73 -4.28 4.85 -6.79
N TRP A 74 -3.74 3.79 -6.18
CA TRP A 74 -2.61 3.07 -6.76
C TRP A 74 -2.91 2.51 -8.18
N ALA A 75 -4.10 1.96 -8.41
CA ALA A 75 -4.47 1.44 -9.72
C ALA A 75 -4.59 2.56 -10.77
N GLN A 76 -5.07 3.74 -10.39
CA GLN A 76 -5.12 4.91 -11.26
C GLN A 76 -3.71 5.41 -11.59
N ASP A 77 -2.83 5.51 -10.59
CA ASP A 77 -1.41 5.89 -10.80
C ASP A 77 -0.71 4.88 -11.71
N ALA A 78 -0.95 3.58 -11.53
CA ALA A 78 -0.39 2.52 -12.37
C ALA A 78 -0.88 2.64 -13.81
N LEU A 79 -2.17 2.88 -14.01
CA LEU A 79 -2.77 3.04 -15.33
C LEU A 79 -2.19 4.26 -16.05
N GLN A 80 -2.08 5.40 -15.35
CA GLN A 80 -1.45 6.60 -15.90
C GLN A 80 0.01 6.33 -16.30
N HIS A 81 0.79 5.69 -15.42
CA HIS A 81 2.19 5.35 -15.68
C HIS A 81 2.38 4.48 -16.95
N TYR A 82 1.48 3.51 -17.18
CA TYR A 82 1.53 2.68 -18.38
C TYR A 82 1.08 3.44 -19.63
N GLN A 83 0.08 4.31 -19.52
CA GLN A 83 -0.34 5.18 -20.63
C GLN A 83 0.77 6.15 -21.05
N GLU A 84 1.51 6.71 -20.09
CA GLU A 84 2.69 7.56 -20.35
C GLU A 84 3.82 6.80 -21.05
N GLN A 85 3.89 5.47 -20.89
CA GLN A 85 4.82 4.59 -21.63
C GLN A 85 4.29 4.16 -23.01
N GLY A 86 3.12 4.67 -23.42
CA GLY A 86 2.53 4.44 -24.73
C GLY A 86 1.63 3.20 -24.82
N LEU A 87 1.29 2.56 -23.70
CA LEU A 87 0.31 1.47 -23.70
C LEU A 87 -1.11 2.00 -23.86
N SER A 88 -1.96 1.27 -24.58
CA SER A 88 -3.38 1.61 -24.65
C SER A 88 -4.07 1.35 -23.31
N HIS A 89 -5.21 2.01 -23.06
CA HIS A 89 -6.02 1.80 -21.84
C HIS A 89 -6.47 0.34 -21.64
N LYS A 90 -6.49 -0.48 -22.69
CA LYS A 90 -6.85 -1.90 -22.61
C LYS A 90 -5.65 -2.78 -22.22
N GLU A 91 -4.44 -2.29 -22.41
CA GLU A 91 -3.17 -2.96 -22.09
C GLU A 91 -2.62 -2.54 -20.72
N ALA A 92 -2.98 -1.34 -20.25
CA ALA A 92 -2.73 -0.82 -18.89
C ALA A 92 -3.70 -1.41 -17.86
#